data_AF-A0A9J6D6W2-F1
#
_entry.id   AF-A0A9J6D6W2-F1
#
_cell.length_a   1.000
_cell.length_b   1.000
_cell.length_c   1.000
_cell.angle_alpha   90.00
_cell.angle_beta   90.00
_cell.angle_gamma   90.00
#
_symmetry.space_group_name_H-M   'P 1'
#
loop_
_entity.id
_entity.type
_entity.pdbx_description
1 polymer ?
#
loop_
_entity_poly.entity_id
_entity_poly.type
_entity_poly.pdbx_seq_one_letter_code
_entity_poly.pdbx_strand_id
1 'polypeptide(L)'
;MFWTVFRAFVSVFWCQSTHKTARTTSIPSISLWVSFLTLFRDFCLPISSAERARLRLRRSGRRAFLGRVFQHSTHGMSMQISVDGEDITPDDLHDSGWSVATSKRKLRGTHSPRTETQASVSMHGDAWSHQRSRATVKKRLIAASRLPYLPRDHHRVIVRPRNSLDMRTVSLIKFAKALPVAAALSEEEVTEDVVCPNMMQNIAVISTLAERNARAYSKIPAITLGTASFDVSAYRAAADDTCKGIIRGVDADIGQEQLYSLIVHPRNPTALQVKRIKNSTTVIILFDGLKVPNYVIYGNSLVRCTLYRRQTDVCYACGKLGHRADVCPHREEAVCRGCGMASPSEDHVCTPECKLCGGPHLMADKTCKHRFQVPYIVRRRRRERRMQYTMELAEQDADDMNFTNSGGDFLSLPAAAGGRATTECPSSSWRPRDVSQQLQPPRG
;
A
#
# COMPACT_ATOMS: atom_id res chain seq x y z
N MET A 1 16.38 -44.64 29.55
CA MET A 1 16.61 -43.39 30.31
C MET A 1 15.90 -42.19 29.67
N PHE A 2 14.58 -42.21 29.51
CA PHE A 2 13.81 -41.02 29.09
C PHE A 2 12.36 -41.06 29.61
N TRP A 3 12.15 -41.75 30.73
CA TRP A 3 10.83 -42.01 31.31
C TRP A 3 10.83 -41.92 32.84
N THR A 4 11.64 -41.00 33.39
CA THR A 4 11.78 -40.80 34.84
C THR A 4 11.76 -39.34 35.27
N VAL A 5 11.61 -38.38 34.35
CA VAL A 5 11.66 -36.94 34.68
C VAL A 5 10.29 -36.24 34.58
N PHE A 6 9.26 -36.92 34.06
CA PHE A 6 7.93 -36.29 33.88
C PHE A 6 7.03 -36.33 35.13
N ARG A 7 7.55 -36.79 36.28
CA ARG A 7 6.80 -36.89 37.54
C ARG A 7 7.06 -35.76 38.55
N ALA A 8 7.73 -34.68 38.12
CA ALA A 8 8.08 -33.55 38.97
C ALA A 8 7.30 -32.28 38.60
N PHE A 9 5.96 -32.37 38.50
CA PHE A 9 5.10 -31.22 38.19
C PHE A 9 3.84 -31.06 39.08
N VAL A 10 3.79 -31.60 40.31
CA VAL A 10 2.55 -31.51 41.13
C VAL A 10 2.77 -31.07 42.59
N SER A 11 3.81 -30.30 42.93
CA SER A 11 3.96 -29.86 44.34
C SER A 11 4.63 -28.51 44.54
N VAL A 12 4.22 -27.47 43.80
CA VAL A 12 4.42 -26.09 44.26
C VAL A 12 3.28 -25.24 43.72
N PHE A 13 2.25 -25.02 44.53
CA PHE A 13 1.40 -23.82 44.63
C PHE A 13 0.10 -24.17 45.37
N TRP A 14 0.22 -24.52 46.66
CA TRP A 14 -0.89 -24.42 47.60
C TRP A 14 -0.38 -24.14 49.02
N CYS A 15 -0.18 -22.86 49.35
CA CYS A 15 -0.02 -22.27 50.69
C CYS A 15 0.12 -20.75 50.45
N GLN A 16 -0.66 -19.79 50.96
CA GLN A 16 -1.63 -19.73 52.04
C GLN A 16 -2.83 -18.87 51.59
N SER A 17 -4.03 -19.32 51.92
CA SER A 17 -5.25 -18.52 51.90
C SER A 17 -5.55 -17.99 53.29
N THR A 18 -6.09 -16.79 53.29
CA THR A 18 -6.62 -15.99 54.38
C THR A 18 -7.77 -16.67 55.15
N HIS A 19 -7.98 -16.14 56.35
CA HIS A 19 -8.92 -16.56 57.39
C HIS A 19 -10.41 -16.64 56.95
N LYS A 20 -11.05 -17.72 57.42
CA LYS A 20 -12.40 -17.86 58.02
C LYS A 20 -13.57 -17.09 57.39
N THR A 21 -14.55 -17.82 56.85
CA THR A 21 -15.86 -18.08 57.50
C THR A 21 -16.73 -19.03 56.67
N ALA A 22 -17.51 -19.86 57.37
CA ALA A 22 -18.25 -21.01 56.87
C ALA A 22 -19.52 -20.67 56.08
N ARG A 23 -19.89 -21.52 55.11
CA ARG A 23 -21.18 -22.26 55.07
C ARG A 23 -21.22 -23.26 53.90
N THR A 24 -21.70 -24.43 54.25
CA THR A 24 -22.04 -25.65 53.49
C THR A 24 -23.06 -25.42 52.37
N THR A 25 -22.90 -26.06 51.19
CA THR A 25 -23.71 -27.20 50.68
C THR A 25 -23.39 -27.58 49.22
N SER A 26 -23.17 -28.89 49.02
CA SER A 26 -23.46 -29.78 47.87
C SER A 26 -22.93 -29.52 46.44
N ILE A 27 -22.13 -30.49 46.00
CA ILE A 27 -21.68 -30.82 44.62
C ILE A 27 -22.67 -31.83 44.00
N PRO A 28 -22.86 -31.83 42.67
CA PRO A 28 -22.53 -33.01 41.86
C PRO A 28 -21.76 -32.55 40.59
N SER A 29 -20.97 -33.30 39.83
CA SER A 29 -20.38 -34.64 39.84
C SER A 29 -19.72 -34.73 38.46
N ILE A 30 -18.45 -35.11 38.40
CA ILE A 30 -17.65 -35.21 37.18
C ILE A 30 -17.93 -36.56 36.50
N SER A 31 -18.48 -36.56 35.29
CA SER A 31 -18.34 -37.69 34.35
C SER A 31 -18.62 -37.21 32.93
N LEU A 32 -17.62 -37.21 32.05
CA LEU A 32 -17.70 -37.30 30.57
C LEU A 32 -16.39 -36.84 29.92
N TRP A 33 -15.27 -37.50 30.21
CA TRP A 33 -13.98 -37.22 29.52
C TRP A 33 -13.17 -38.51 29.29
N VAL A 34 -13.78 -39.55 28.71
CA VAL A 34 -13.05 -40.67 28.08
C VAL A 34 -13.90 -41.25 26.95
N SER A 35 -13.86 -40.68 25.74
CA SER A 35 -14.35 -41.32 24.50
C SER A 35 -13.93 -40.65 23.18
N PHE A 36 -13.07 -39.62 23.16
CA PHE A 36 -12.84 -38.82 21.95
C PHE A 36 -11.48 -39.01 21.24
N LEU A 37 -10.71 -40.06 21.58
CA LEU A 37 -9.31 -40.21 21.14
C LEU A 37 -9.00 -41.45 20.28
N THR A 38 -9.99 -42.00 19.57
CA THR A 38 -9.81 -43.21 18.73
C THR A 38 -10.41 -43.12 17.30
N LEU A 39 -10.64 -41.92 16.75
CA LEU A 39 -11.21 -41.76 15.39
C LEU A 39 -10.55 -40.69 14.50
N PHE A 40 -9.22 -40.52 14.58
CA PHE A 40 -8.49 -39.62 13.66
C PHE A 40 -7.14 -40.16 13.20
N ARG A 41 -7.09 -41.45 12.81
CA ARG A 41 -5.87 -42.07 12.27
C ARG A 41 -5.97 -42.59 10.82
N ASP A 42 -7.07 -42.35 10.10
CA ASP A 42 -7.22 -42.81 8.72
C ASP A 42 -7.72 -41.71 7.78
N PHE A 43 -6.83 -40.81 7.34
CA PHE A 43 -7.01 -40.01 6.12
C PHE A 43 -5.64 -39.57 5.57
N CYS A 44 -4.93 -40.51 4.94
CA CYS A 44 -3.77 -40.25 4.10
C CYS A 44 -3.78 -41.26 2.95
N LEU A 45 -4.31 -40.85 1.80
CA LEU A 45 -4.11 -41.57 0.52
C LEU A 45 -3.11 -40.79 -0.34
N PRO A 46 -2.13 -41.46 -0.97
CA PRO A 46 -1.15 -40.83 -1.85
C PRO A 46 -1.70 -40.68 -3.27
N ILE A 47 -1.49 -39.51 -3.87
CA ILE A 47 -1.74 -39.24 -5.28
C ILE A 47 -0.67 -39.97 -6.11
N SER A 48 -1.11 -40.79 -7.06
CA SER A 48 -0.26 -41.65 -7.89
C SER A 48 0.53 -40.86 -8.94
N SER A 49 1.67 -41.42 -9.32
CA SER A 49 2.67 -40.91 -10.27
C SER A 49 2.21 -40.82 -11.73
N ALA A 50 0.95 -41.13 -12.05
CA ALA A 50 0.44 -41.23 -13.42
C ALA A 50 -0.09 -39.91 -14.02
N GLU A 51 -0.25 -38.84 -13.24
CA GLU A 51 -0.76 -37.55 -13.73
C GLU A 51 0.33 -36.52 -14.11
N ARG A 52 1.61 -36.79 -13.82
CA ARG A 52 2.73 -35.90 -14.22
C ARG A 52 3.17 -36.06 -15.68
N ALA A 53 2.72 -37.10 -16.39
CA ALA A 53 3.22 -37.43 -17.72
C ALA A 53 2.43 -36.79 -18.89
N ARG A 54 1.29 -36.14 -18.65
CA ARG A 54 0.43 -35.59 -19.74
C ARG A 54 0.62 -34.09 -20.05
N LEU A 55 1.59 -33.42 -19.43
CA LEU A 55 1.88 -32.00 -19.66
C LEU A 55 3.18 -31.72 -20.45
N ARG A 56 3.84 -32.74 -21.02
CA ARG A 56 5.12 -32.57 -21.75
C ARG A 56 5.06 -32.71 -23.28
N LEU A 57 3.90 -32.89 -23.89
CA LEU A 57 3.74 -32.90 -25.36
C LEU A 57 2.82 -31.77 -25.83
N ARG A 58 3.31 -30.52 -25.80
CA ARG A 58 2.76 -29.41 -26.58
C ARG A 58 3.69 -28.19 -26.52
N ARG A 59 4.90 -28.32 -27.09
CA ARG A 59 5.78 -27.19 -27.44
C ARG A 59 6.98 -27.71 -28.24
N SER A 60 6.77 -27.92 -29.54
CA SER A 60 7.84 -27.91 -30.52
C SER A 60 7.30 -27.19 -31.76
N GLY A 61 7.94 -26.07 -32.11
CA GLY A 61 7.51 -25.27 -33.24
C GLY A 61 8.10 -23.87 -33.23
N ARG A 62 9.23 -23.74 -33.93
CA ARG A 62 9.79 -22.53 -34.57
C ARG A 62 10.85 -21.74 -33.78
N ARG A 63 12.12 -22.03 -34.10
CA ARG A 63 13.19 -21.04 -34.25
C ARG A 63 13.81 -21.20 -35.65
N ALA A 64 13.92 -20.10 -36.38
CA ALA A 64 14.82 -19.87 -37.52
C ALA A 64 15.05 -18.34 -37.56
N PHE A 65 16.25 -17.86 -37.23
CA PHE A 65 17.45 -17.66 -38.06
C PHE A 65 17.52 -16.22 -38.61
N LEU A 66 18.47 -15.43 -38.09
CA LEU A 66 19.57 -14.83 -38.86
C LEU A 66 20.39 -13.88 -37.97
N GLY A 67 21.62 -14.29 -37.68
CA GLY A 67 22.71 -13.37 -37.37
C GLY A 67 23.45 -12.98 -38.65
N ARG A 68 24.08 -11.80 -38.65
CA ARG A 68 25.24 -11.46 -39.49
C ARG A 68 26.21 -10.58 -38.71
N VAL A 69 27.35 -11.19 -38.37
CA VAL A 69 28.73 -10.84 -38.73
C VAL A 69 29.14 -9.36 -38.74
N PHE A 70 30.17 -9.10 -37.93
CA PHE A 70 31.07 -7.94 -37.87
C PHE A 70 31.78 -7.66 -39.21
N GLN A 71 32.04 -6.37 -39.53
CA GLN A 71 33.40 -5.78 -39.57
C GLN A 71 33.44 -4.34 -40.13
N HIS A 72 34.46 -3.60 -39.65
CA HIS A 72 35.09 -2.36 -40.15
C HIS A 72 34.59 -0.96 -39.75
N SER A 73 35.38 -0.38 -38.84
CA SER A 73 35.91 1.00 -38.75
C SER A 73 35.60 1.97 -39.90
N THR A 74 35.17 3.19 -39.57
CA THR A 74 35.74 4.45 -40.10
C THR A 74 35.44 5.62 -39.15
N HIS A 75 36.40 6.55 -39.10
CA HIS A 75 36.43 7.79 -38.34
C HIS A 75 35.17 8.66 -38.48
N GLY A 76 34.64 9.14 -37.35
CA GLY A 76 33.64 10.21 -37.28
C GLY A 76 34.16 11.35 -36.41
N MET A 77 34.48 12.47 -37.05
CA MET A 77 35.06 13.69 -36.46
C MET A 77 34.16 14.29 -35.36
N SER A 78 34.75 14.55 -34.19
CA SER A 78 34.12 15.34 -33.13
C SER A 78 34.26 16.84 -33.42
N MET A 79 33.15 17.56 -33.52
CA MET A 79 33.16 19.03 -33.47
C MET A 79 33.53 19.48 -32.05
N GLN A 80 34.70 20.10 -31.89
CA GLN A 80 35.02 20.93 -30.73
C GLN A 80 34.56 22.36 -31.02
N ILE A 81 33.75 22.92 -30.13
CA ILE A 81 33.50 24.37 -30.06
C ILE A 81 34.43 24.86 -28.95
N SER A 82 35.49 25.58 -29.33
CA SER A 82 36.28 26.38 -28.41
C SER A 82 35.52 27.67 -28.13
N VAL A 83 35.26 27.94 -26.85
CA VAL A 83 34.83 29.26 -26.39
C VAL A 83 35.98 29.78 -25.56
N ASP A 84 36.48 30.97 -25.88
CA ASP A 84 37.57 31.62 -25.14
C ASP A 84 37.11 31.84 -23.69
N GLY A 85 37.80 31.18 -22.76
CA GLY A 85 37.60 31.37 -21.33
C GLY A 85 38.34 32.61 -20.87
N GLU A 86 37.67 33.47 -20.10
CA GLU A 86 38.32 34.54 -19.35
C GLU A 86 39.22 33.93 -18.27
N ASP A 87 40.44 34.46 -18.12
CA ASP A 87 41.41 34.03 -17.13
C ASP A 87 40.91 34.38 -15.72
N ILE A 88 40.59 33.34 -14.94
CA ILE A 88 40.20 33.45 -13.54
C ILE A 88 41.48 33.65 -12.72
N THR A 89 41.55 34.76 -11.98
CA THR A 89 42.70 35.03 -11.11
C THR A 89 42.69 34.10 -9.89
N PRO A 90 43.85 33.73 -9.32
CA PRO A 90 43.93 32.80 -8.18
C PRO A 90 43.12 33.24 -6.95
N ASP A 91 42.80 34.54 -6.84
CA ASP A 91 42.04 35.10 -5.72
C ASP A 91 40.52 34.86 -5.81
N ASP A 92 39.99 34.55 -7.00
CA ASP A 92 38.56 34.22 -7.21
C ASP A 92 38.21 32.77 -6.79
N LEU A 93 39.21 31.96 -6.43
CA LEU A 93 39.07 30.56 -6.02
C LEU A 93 38.94 30.34 -4.51
N HIS A 94 38.96 31.41 -3.70
CA HIS A 94 38.96 31.28 -2.23
C HIS A 94 37.58 31.20 -1.56
N ASP A 95 36.47 31.26 -2.29
CA ASP A 95 35.14 30.90 -1.77
C ASP A 95 34.73 29.48 -2.22
N SER A 96 35.38 28.51 -1.61
CA SER A 96 35.14 27.08 -1.84
C SER A 96 33.85 26.60 -1.16
N GLY A 97 32.80 26.33 -1.95
CA GLY A 97 31.53 25.87 -1.36
C GLY A 97 30.59 25.02 -2.22
N TRP A 98 30.90 24.74 -3.49
CA TRP A 98 30.00 23.93 -4.33
C TRP A 98 30.76 22.94 -5.21
N SER A 99 30.83 21.69 -4.78
CA SER A 99 31.14 20.58 -5.70
C SER A 99 29.95 20.39 -6.65
N VAL A 100 30.11 20.81 -7.91
CA VAL A 100 29.08 20.76 -8.95
C VAL A 100 28.81 19.31 -9.36
N ALA A 101 27.65 18.77 -8.99
CA ALA A 101 27.13 17.51 -9.53
C ALA A 101 26.51 17.75 -10.92
N THR A 102 27.25 17.45 -11.99
CA THR A 102 26.75 17.51 -13.36
C THR A 102 25.94 16.25 -13.71
N SER A 103 24.61 16.33 -13.60
CA SER A 103 23.69 15.31 -14.15
C SER A 103 23.31 15.70 -15.59
N LYS A 104 23.63 14.83 -16.57
CA LYS A 104 23.21 14.98 -17.97
C LYS A 104 21.68 15.01 -18.09
N ARG A 105 21.11 16.20 -18.29
CA ARG A 105 19.68 16.39 -18.56
C ARG A 105 19.41 16.20 -20.06
N LYS A 106 18.68 15.14 -20.40
CA LYS A 106 18.16 14.91 -21.75
C LYS A 106 17.10 15.98 -22.06
N LEU A 107 17.45 16.97 -22.89
CA LEU A 107 16.50 17.99 -23.37
C LEU A 107 15.31 17.30 -24.06
N ARG A 108 14.10 17.59 -23.58
CA ARG A 108 12.85 17.34 -24.33
C ARG A 108 12.54 18.61 -25.12
N GLY A 109 12.26 18.40 -26.41
CA GLY A 109 12.05 19.44 -27.41
C GLY A 109 10.97 20.45 -27.05
N THR A 110 11.28 21.67 -27.43
CA THR A 110 10.50 22.90 -27.36
C THR A 110 9.22 22.77 -28.18
N HIS A 111 8.07 23.10 -27.57
CA HIS A 111 6.80 23.25 -28.27
C HIS A 111 6.80 24.58 -29.03
N SER A 112 6.51 24.53 -30.33
CA SER A 112 6.24 25.68 -31.20
C SER A 112 4.81 26.21 -30.95
N PRO A 113 4.58 27.53 -30.98
CA PRO A 113 3.24 28.11 -30.78
C PRO A 113 2.35 27.84 -32.00
N ARG A 114 1.12 27.41 -31.75
CA ARG A 114 0.14 27.09 -32.78
C ARG A 114 -0.86 28.24 -32.90
N THR A 115 -0.91 28.80 -34.10
CA THR A 115 -1.78 29.88 -34.56
C THR A 115 -3.26 29.51 -34.46
N GLU A 116 -4.06 30.53 -34.16
CA GLU A 116 -5.53 30.52 -34.12
C GLU A 116 -6.12 30.05 -35.45
N THR A 117 -7.01 29.05 -35.41
CA THR A 117 -8.02 28.88 -36.45
C THR A 117 -9.28 28.26 -35.83
N GLN A 118 -10.40 28.76 -36.32
CA GLN A 118 -11.73 28.81 -35.74
C GLN A 118 -12.40 27.46 -35.42
N ALA A 119 -13.32 27.57 -34.48
CA ALA A 119 -14.18 26.52 -33.97
C ALA A 119 -15.11 25.92 -35.02
N SER A 120 -15.19 24.58 -35.05
CA SER A 120 -16.39 23.86 -35.46
C SER A 120 -16.73 22.82 -34.39
N VAL A 121 -17.98 22.89 -33.94
CA VAL A 121 -18.56 22.15 -32.83
C VAL A 121 -18.70 20.67 -33.20
N SER A 122 -18.05 19.78 -32.45
CA SER A 122 -18.31 18.32 -32.51
C SER A 122 -18.71 17.81 -31.12
N MET A 123 -20.02 17.57 -30.97
CA MET A 123 -20.74 17.21 -29.73
C MET A 123 -20.58 15.73 -29.31
N HIS A 124 -19.39 15.14 -29.36
CA HIS A 124 -19.18 13.75 -28.90
C HIS A 124 -17.85 13.51 -28.11
N GLY A 125 -17.18 14.57 -27.63
CA GLY A 125 -15.87 14.47 -26.97
C GLY A 125 -15.83 14.34 -25.43
N ASP A 126 -16.92 14.64 -24.72
CA ASP A 126 -16.81 15.02 -23.30
C ASP A 126 -16.64 13.83 -22.34
N ALA A 127 -17.30 12.70 -22.59
CA ALA A 127 -17.26 11.56 -21.68
C ALA A 127 -15.85 10.98 -21.49
N TRP A 128 -15.05 10.92 -22.58
CA TRP A 128 -13.69 10.37 -22.55
C TRP A 128 -12.68 11.32 -21.89
N SER A 129 -12.85 12.63 -22.07
CA SER A 129 -12.03 13.67 -21.43
C SER A 129 -12.21 13.64 -19.90
N HIS A 130 -13.46 13.60 -19.43
CA HIS A 130 -13.76 13.57 -18.00
C HIS A 130 -13.35 12.25 -17.33
N GLN A 131 -13.37 11.12 -18.02
CA GLN A 131 -12.90 9.84 -17.46
C GLN A 131 -11.36 9.82 -17.30
N ARG A 132 -10.61 10.39 -18.26
CA ARG A 132 -9.15 10.55 -18.15
C ARG A 132 -8.74 11.51 -17.04
N SER A 133 -9.48 12.61 -16.84
CA SER A 133 -9.22 13.54 -15.74
C SER A 133 -9.45 12.89 -14.37
N ARG A 134 -10.53 12.12 -14.18
CA ARG A 134 -10.82 11.42 -12.91
C ARG A 134 -9.81 10.31 -12.59
N ALA A 135 -9.40 9.52 -13.58
CA ALA A 135 -8.33 8.54 -13.41
C ALA A 135 -7.01 9.23 -12.99
N THR A 136 -6.75 10.42 -13.53
CA THR A 136 -5.60 11.25 -13.16
C THR A 136 -5.71 11.79 -11.73
N VAL A 137 -6.88 12.26 -11.31
CA VAL A 137 -7.14 12.68 -9.91
C VAL A 137 -6.87 11.52 -8.95
N LYS A 138 -7.43 10.33 -9.22
CA LYS A 138 -7.19 9.14 -8.39
C LYS A 138 -5.71 8.76 -8.33
N LYS A 139 -4.99 8.81 -9.46
CA LYS A 139 -3.54 8.58 -9.50
C LYS A 139 -2.78 9.59 -8.66
N ARG A 140 -3.11 10.89 -8.76
CA ARG A 140 -2.52 11.96 -7.95
C ARG A 140 -2.79 11.74 -6.46
N LEU A 141 -4.03 11.43 -6.08
CA LEU A 141 -4.39 11.12 -4.69
C LEU A 141 -3.61 9.93 -4.14
N ILE A 142 -3.48 8.86 -4.92
CA ILE A 142 -2.68 7.69 -4.52
C ILE A 142 -1.20 8.07 -4.43
N ALA A 143 -0.68 8.82 -5.39
CA ALA A 143 0.72 9.22 -5.41
C ALA A 143 1.07 10.09 -4.21
N ALA A 144 0.28 11.12 -3.94
CA ALA A 144 0.53 12.01 -2.82
C ALA A 144 0.12 11.41 -1.47
N SER A 145 -0.65 10.33 -1.40
CA SER A 145 -0.77 9.53 -0.16
C SER A 145 0.47 8.69 0.17
N ARG A 146 1.44 8.58 -0.75
CA ARG A 146 2.68 7.85 -0.49
C ARG A 146 3.62 8.76 0.28
N LEU A 147 4.09 8.23 1.41
CA LEU A 147 5.20 8.83 2.11
C LEU A 147 6.47 8.70 1.26
N PRO A 148 7.44 9.62 1.41
CA PRO A 148 8.79 9.41 0.89
C PRO A 148 9.36 8.11 1.46
N TYR A 149 10.43 7.61 0.83
CA TYR A 149 11.13 6.45 1.38
C TYR A 149 11.76 6.87 2.70
N LEU A 150 11.21 6.34 3.79
CA LEU A 150 11.72 6.51 5.14
C LEU A 150 12.38 5.19 5.56
N PRO A 151 13.41 5.23 6.42
CA PRO A 151 13.97 4.02 7.01
C PRO A 151 12.87 3.17 7.68
N ARG A 152 13.08 1.85 7.67
CA ARG A 152 12.06 0.87 8.11
C ARG A 152 12.04 0.70 9.62
N ASP A 153 13.21 0.86 10.23
CA ASP A 153 13.55 0.78 11.64
C ASP A 153 13.15 2.03 12.42
N HIS A 154 12.92 3.16 11.75
CA HIS A 154 12.45 4.37 12.40
C HIS A 154 10.99 4.24 12.89
N HIS A 155 10.75 4.77 14.09
CA HIS A 155 9.41 5.07 14.55
C HIS A 155 8.80 6.19 13.71
N ARG A 156 7.50 6.05 13.43
CA ARG A 156 6.75 7.03 12.64
C ARG A 156 5.68 7.67 13.48
N VAL A 157 5.64 8.99 13.52
CA VAL A 157 4.58 9.76 14.19
C VAL A 157 3.81 10.53 13.12
N ILE A 158 2.49 10.31 13.06
CA ILE A 158 1.61 11.06 12.17
C ILE A 158 1.11 12.27 12.92
N VAL A 159 1.35 13.45 12.37
CA VAL A 159 0.96 14.75 12.90
C VAL A 159 -0.18 15.30 12.06
N ARG A 160 -1.27 15.69 12.72
CA ARG A 160 -2.45 16.29 12.10
C ARG A 160 -2.70 17.68 12.68
N PRO A 161 -2.31 18.75 11.99
CA PRO A 161 -2.67 20.10 12.43
C PRO A 161 -4.18 20.32 12.28
N ARG A 162 -4.75 21.07 13.21
CA ARG A 162 -6.16 21.44 13.28
C ARG A 162 -6.31 22.96 13.15
N ASN A 163 -7.53 23.47 13.39
CA ASN A 163 -7.86 24.90 13.38
C ASN A 163 -7.47 25.61 12.07
N SER A 164 -7.80 24.96 10.95
CA SER A 164 -7.65 25.53 9.60
C SER A 164 -6.22 25.89 9.18
N LEU A 165 -5.18 25.33 9.83
CA LEU A 165 -3.81 25.50 9.36
C LEU A 165 -3.64 24.95 7.94
N ASP A 166 -3.30 25.80 6.97
CA ASP A 166 -2.91 25.36 5.63
C ASP A 166 -1.39 25.25 5.50
N MET A 167 -0.88 24.01 5.46
CA MET A 167 0.55 23.73 5.29
C MET A 167 1.13 24.23 3.95
N ARG A 168 0.31 24.65 2.99
CA ARG A 168 0.78 25.28 1.73
C ARG A 168 1.16 26.74 1.90
N THR A 169 0.57 27.40 2.90
CA THR A 169 0.77 28.83 3.16
C THR A 169 1.91 29.08 4.14
N VAL A 170 2.26 28.06 4.94
CA VAL A 170 3.30 28.14 5.96
C VAL A 170 4.63 27.61 5.44
N SER A 171 5.73 28.25 5.87
CA SER A 171 7.08 27.73 5.64
C SER A 171 7.23 26.34 6.27
N LEU A 172 7.55 25.35 5.43
CA LEU A 172 7.76 23.96 5.87
C LEU A 172 8.88 23.84 6.91
N ILE A 173 9.91 24.69 6.80
CA ILE A 173 11.02 24.71 7.76
C ILE A 173 10.55 25.23 9.11
N LYS A 174 9.78 26.33 9.15
CA LYS A 174 9.20 26.85 10.40
C LYS A 174 8.28 25.82 11.05
N PHE A 175 7.45 25.16 10.24
CA PHE A 175 6.58 24.06 10.72
C PHE A 175 7.40 22.90 11.30
N ALA A 176 8.45 22.45 10.60
CA ALA A 176 9.30 21.37 11.06
C ALA A 176 10.03 21.72 12.36
N LYS A 177 10.51 22.96 12.52
CA LYS A 177 11.16 23.44 13.75
C LYS A 177 10.20 23.63 14.93
N ALA A 178 8.94 23.95 14.68
CA ALA A 178 7.95 24.11 15.75
C ALA A 178 7.59 22.79 16.44
N LEU A 179 7.74 21.65 15.75
CA LEU A 179 7.43 20.32 16.30
C LEU A 179 8.34 19.89 17.47
N PRO A 180 9.69 19.89 17.33
CA PRO A 180 10.58 19.51 18.43
C PRO A 180 10.46 20.47 19.62
N VAL A 181 10.31 21.77 19.35
CA VAL A 181 10.04 22.78 20.40
C VAL A 181 8.76 22.44 21.18
N ALA A 182 7.68 22.10 20.48
CA ALA A 182 6.43 21.69 21.12
C ALA A 182 6.50 20.33 21.84
N ALA A 183 7.44 19.46 21.43
CA ALA A 183 7.73 18.21 22.12
C ALA A 183 8.70 18.37 23.31
N ALA A 184 9.23 19.58 23.56
CA ALA A 184 10.28 19.85 24.52
C ALA A 184 11.54 18.98 24.29
N LEU A 185 11.94 18.86 23.01
CA LEU A 185 13.17 18.18 22.59
C LEU A 185 14.24 19.21 22.21
N SER A 186 15.51 18.94 22.52
CA SER A 186 16.64 19.80 22.14
C SER A 186 17.02 19.61 20.66
N GLU A 187 17.80 20.54 20.10
CA GLU A 187 18.25 20.44 18.70
C GLU A 187 19.13 19.19 18.48
N GLU A 188 19.97 18.85 19.45
CA GLU A 188 20.83 17.66 19.40
C GLU A 188 20.01 16.38 19.35
N GLU A 189 18.95 16.28 20.19
CA GLU A 189 18.06 15.13 20.26
C GLU A 189 17.34 14.85 18.95
N VAL A 190 17.15 15.86 18.09
CA VAL A 190 16.33 15.76 16.87
C VAL A 190 17.14 15.85 15.58
N THR A 191 18.47 15.84 15.67
CA THR A 191 19.39 15.94 14.52
C THR A 191 19.10 14.89 13.44
N GLU A 192 18.75 13.67 13.86
CA GLU A 192 18.43 12.55 12.95
C GLU A 192 16.94 12.45 12.60
N ASP A 193 16.10 13.28 13.19
CA ASP A 193 14.66 13.26 12.96
C ASP A 193 14.31 13.90 11.63
N VAL A 194 13.51 13.20 10.83
CA VAL A 194 13.07 13.69 9.51
C VAL A 194 11.58 14.01 9.54
N VAL A 195 11.24 15.28 9.34
CA VAL A 195 9.85 15.72 9.17
C VAL A 195 9.48 15.68 7.69
N CYS A 196 8.42 14.96 7.36
CA CYS A 196 7.88 14.80 6.01
C CYS A 196 6.46 15.40 5.90
N PRO A 197 6.34 16.70 5.57
CA PRO A 197 5.07 17.33 5.28
C PRO A 197 4.36 16.74 4.06
N ASN A 198 3.03 16.67 4.12
CA ASN A 198 2.17 16.28 3.02
C ASN A 198 1.04 17.31 2.83
N MET A 199 1.32 18.31 2.01
CA MET A 199 0.43 19.43 1.72
C MET A 199 -0.89 19.05 1.03
N MET A 200 -1.00 17.87 0.44
CA MET A 200 -2.26 17.42 -0.17
C MET A 200 -3.20 16.84 0.88
N GLN A 201 -2.66 16.12 1.85
CA GLN A 201 -3.43 15.52 2.94
C GLN A 201 -3.54 16.44 4.17
N ASN A 202 -2.77 17.53 4.18
CA ASN A 202 -2.60 18.45 5.30
C ASN A 202 -2.20 17.73 6.59
N ILE A 203 -1.18 16.86 6.47
CA ILE A 203 -0.58 16.11 7.58
C ILE A 203 0.93 16.17 7.45
N ALA A 204 1.65 15.83 8.52
CA ALA A 204 3.07 15.53 8.46
C ALA A 204 3.35 14.15 9.05
N VAL A 205 4.47 13.55 8.64
CA VAL A 205 5.00 12.34 9.26
C VAL A 205 6.40 12.62 9.76
N ILE A 206 6.66 12.35 11.03
CA ILE A 206 7.97 12.44 11.63
C ILE A 206 8.57 11.03 11.64
N SER A 207 9.80 10.89 11.19
CA SER A 207 10.60 9.67 11.22
C SER A 207 11.73 9.85 12.21
N THR A 208 11.80 9.01 13.24
CA THR A 208 12.82 9.11 14.30
C THR A 208 13.29 7.71 14.70
N LEU A 209 14.59 7.54 14.92
CA LEU A 209 15.12 6.29 15.46
C LEU A 209 14.85 6.16 16.97
N ALA A 210 14.79 7.29 17.68
CA ALA A 210 14.64 7.34 19.12
C ALA A 210 13.17 7.13 19.56
N GLU A 211 12.93 6.09 20.36
CA GLU A 211 11.59 5.83 20.90
C GLU A 211 11.11 6.98 21.80
N ARG A 212 12.02 7.60 22.56
CA ARG A 212 11.73 8.75 23.41
C ARG A 212 11.15 9.91 22.60
N ASN A 213 11.78 10.28 21.49
CA ASN A 213 11.30 11.34 20.61
C ASN A 213 9.93 10.99 20.04
N ALA A 214 9.75 9.75 19.55
CA ALA A 214 8.46 9.30 19.03
C ALA A 214 7.32 9.42 20.08
N ARG A 215 7.61 9.11 21.35
CA ARG A 215 6.67 9.27 22.46
C ARG A 215 6.39 10.75 22.74
N ALA A 216 7.42 11.60 22.76
CA ALA A 216 7.28 13.05 22.97
C ALA A 216 6.42 13.69 21.88
N TYR A 217 6.77 13.49 20.59
CA TYR A 217 5.98 13.99 19.47
C TYR A 217 4.53 13.52 19.51
N SER A 218 4.26 12.27 19.91
CA SER A 218 2.90 11.72 19.95
C SER A 218 1.98 12.38 20.99
N LYS A 219 2.55 13.18 21.91
CA LYS A 219 1.83 13.86 22.99
C LYS A 219 1.70 15.36 22.76
N ILE A 220 2.22 15.92 21.67
CA ILE A 220 2.13 17.35 21.38
C ILE A 220 0.64 17.76 21.26
N PRO A 221 0.17 18.72 22.05
CA PRO A 221 -1.20 19.22 21.97
C PRO A 221 -1.38 20.33 20.93
N ALA A 222 -0.34 21.15 20.71
CA ALA A 222 -0.36 22.31 19.82
C ALA A 222 1.06 22.69 19.38
N ILE A 223 1.15 23.46 18.29
CA ILE A 223 2.39 24.08 17.81
C ILE A 223 2.21 25.59 17.67
N THR A 224 3.29 26.33 17.83
CA THR A 224 3.30 27.79 17.64
C THR A 224 4.06 28.15 16.37
N LEU A 225 3.44 28.95 15.52
CA LEU A 225 4.01 29.42 14.25
C LEU A 225 3.91 30.95 14.20
N GLY A 226 5.01 31.64 14.47
CA GLY A 226 5.00 33.09 14.66
C GLY A 226 4.20 33.46 15.90
N THR A 227 3.14 34.25 15.73
CA THR A 227 2.24 34.68 16.82
C THR A 227 1.02 33.78 17.00
N ALA A 228 0.77 32.85 16.08
CA ALA A 228 -0.41 32.00 16.10
C ALA A 228 -0.11 30.61 16.70
N SER A 229 -1.06 30.09 17.47
CA SER A 229 -1.02 28.72 18.00
C SER A 229 -2.05 27.85 17.30
N PHE A 230 -1.65 26.63 16.95
CA PHE A 230 -2.48 25.67 16.22
C PHE A 230 -2.52 24.34 16.96
N ASP A 231 -3.73 23.84 17.22
CA ASP A 231 -3.92 22.53 17.83
C ASP A 231 -3.39 21.43 16.92
N VAL A 232 -2.81 20.39 17.52
CA VAL A 232 -2.22 19.26 16.83
C VAL A 232 -2.73 17.96 17.42
N SER A 233 -3.02 17.00 16.55
CA SER A 233 -3.26 15.62 16.93
C SER A 233 -2.14 14.76 16.38
N ALA A 234 -1.24 14.32 17.25
CA ALA A 234 -0.14 13.44 16.91
C ALA A 234 -0.38 12.02 17.45
N TYR A 235 0.08 11.00 16.72
CA TYR A 235 0.05 9.62 17.20
C TYR A 235 1.08 8.75 16.48
N ARG A 236 1.59 7.73 17.16
CA ARG A 236 2.49 6.74 16.57
C ARG A 236 1.76 5.91 15.52
N ALA A 237 2.34 5.79 14.34
CA ALA A 237 1.90 4.87 13.32
C ALA A 237 2.36 3.44 13.65
N ALA A 238 1.62 2.46 13.15
CA ALA A 238 2.05 1.07 13.23
C ALA A 238 3.29 0.84 12.35
N ALA A 239 4.13 -0.10 12.75
CA ALA A 239 5.32 -0.50 12.00
C ALA A 239 4.97 -1.09 10.61
N ASP A 240 5.93 -1.05 9.69
CA ASP A 240 5.72 -1.41 8.28
C ASP A 240 5.44 -2.90 8.01
N ASP A 241 5.85 -3.74 8.95
CA ASP A 241 5.66 -5.18 8.97
C ASP A 241 4.30 -5.60 9.52
N THR A 242 3.49 -4.66 10.02
CA THR A 242 2.16 -4.95 10.55
C THR A 242 1.06 -4.90 9.49
N CYS A 243 -0.08 -5.54 9.78
CA CYS A 243 -1.28 -5.45 8.97
C CYS A 243 -2.55 -5.19 9.78
N LYS A 244 -3.58 -4.65 9.12
CA LYS A 244 -4.87 -4.34 9.79
C LYS A 244 -5.96 -5.27 9.29
N GLY A 245 -6.60 -5.99 10.19
CA GLY A 245 -7.84 -6.72 9.94
C GLY A 245 -9.05 -6.02 10.54
N ILE A 246 -10.25 -6.46 10.14
CA ILE A 246 -11.51 -6.03 10.72
C ILE A 246 -12.36 -7.24 11.09
N ILE A 247 -13.02 -7.15 12.23
CA ILE A 247 -14.13 -8.01 12.64
C ILE A 247 -15.39 -7.15 12.79
N ARG A 248 -16.56 -7.77 12.64
CA ARG A 248 -17.89 -7.11 12.65
C ARG A 248 -18.82 -7.87 13.58
N GLY A 249 -19.88 -7.18 14.04
CA GLY A 249 -20.86 -7.77 14.95
C GLY A 249 -20.34 -7.85 16.39
N VAL A 250 -19.46 -6.92 16.77
CA VAL A 250 -18.98 -6.80 18.14
C VAL A 250 -19.89 -5.85 18.91
N ASP A 251 -20.45 -6.29 20.03
CA ASP A 251 -21.40 -5.52 20.83
C ASP A 251 -20.82 -4.16 21.23
N ALA A 252 -21.66 -3.12 21.22
CA ALA A 252 -21.22 -1.73 21.34
C ALA A 252 -20.93 -1.30 22.78
N ASP A 253 -21.49 -2.03 23.75
CA ASP A 253 -21.28 -1.92 25.20
C ASP A 253 -19.88 -2.35 25.64
N ILE A 254 -19.21 -3.20 24.86
CA ILE A 254 -17.88 -3.71 25.21
C ILE A 254 -16.82 -2.61 25.05
N GLY A 255 -16.21 -2.26 26.17
CA GLY A 255 -15.21 -1.21 26.30
C GLY A 255 -13.86 -1.54 25.64
N GLN A 256 -13.02 -0.52 25.44
CA GLN A 256 -11.74 -0.67 24.75
C GLN A 256 -10.75 -1.60 25.46
N GLU A 257 -10.72 -1.60 26.80
CA GLU A 257 -9.86 -2.49 27.59
C GLU A 257 -10.34 -3.94 27.54
N GLN A 258 -11.67 -4.15 27.62
CA GLN A 258 -12.28 -5.47 27.47
C GLN A 258 -12.05 -6.02 26.04
N LEU A 259 -12.18 -5.19 25.01
CA LEU A 259 -11.83 -5.59 23.64
C LEU A 259 -10.38 -6.06 23.54
N TYR A 260 -9.47 -5.36 24.24
CA TYR A 260 -8.06 -5.71 24.25
C TYR A 260 -7.85 -7.09 24.88
N SER A 261 -8.38 -7.34 26.08
CA SER A 261 -8.22 -8.63 26.75
C SER A 261 -8.89 -9.80 26.01
N LEU A 262 -10.02 -9.56 25.33
CA LEU A 262 -10.77 -10.59 24.60
C LEU A 262 -10.12 -10.99 23.26
N ILE A 263 -9.26 -10.16 22.68
CA ILE A 263 -8.68 -10.37 21.34
C ILE A 263 -7.16 -10.51 21.39
N VAL A 264 -6.47 -9.66 22.14
CA VAL A 264 -5.02 -9.65 22.27
C VAL A 264 -4.63 -10.61 23.39
N HIS A 265 -4.52 -11.90 23.05
CA HIS A 265 -4.17 -12.96 23.98
C HIS A 265 -3.41 -14.10 23.26
N PRO A 266 -2.76 -15.03 23.99
CA PRO A 266 -1.88 -16.04 23.40
C PRO A 266 -2.51 -16.96 22.33
N ARG A 267 -3.85 -17.11 22.30
CA ARG A 267 -4.52 -17.91 21.25
C ARG A 267 -4.68 -17.13 19.94
N ASN A 268 -4.47 -15.82 19.95
CA ASN A 268 -4.29 -14.96 18.78
C ASN A 268 -2.88 -14.32 18.83
N PRO A 269 -1.80 -15.11 18.67
CA PRO A 269 -0.43 -14.67 18.97
C PRO A 269 0.04 -13.49 18.11
N THR A 270 -0.57 -13.29 16.94
CA THR A 270 -0.22 -12.19 16.05
C THR A 270 -0.98 -10.91 16.35
N ALA A 271 -2.01 -10.90 17.20
CA ALA A 271 -2.76 -9.68 17.49
C ALA A 271 -1.95 -8.77 18.44
N LEU A 272 -1.64 -7.55 17.99
CA LEU A 272 -0.84 -6.58 18.75
C LEU A 272 -1.71 -5.51 19.44
N GLN A 273 -2.73 -5.04 18.72
CA GLN A 273 -3.59 -3.97 19.19
C GLN A 273 -4.98 -4.13 18.61
N VAL A 274 -5.97 -3.63 19.33
CA VAL A 274 -7.34 -3.57 18.87
C VAL A 274 -7.90 -2.16 19.05
N LYS A 275 -8.80 -1.73 18.17
CA LYS A 275 -9.50 -0.45 18.31
C LYS A 275 -10.86 -0.48 17.65
N ARG A 276 -11.89 -0.01 18.37
CA ARG A 276 -13.24 0.18 17.81
C ARG A 276 -13.27 1.36 16.84
N ILE A 277 -14.00 1.22 15.74
CA ILE A 277 -14.24 2.33 14.82
C ILE A 277 -15.44 3.13 15.33
N LYS A 278 -15.19 4.31 15.93
CA LYS A 278 -16.24 5.17 16.49
C LYS A 278 -17.16 4.34 17.42
N ASN A 279 -18.46 4.61 17.40
CA ASN A 279 -19.47 3.88 18.17
C ASN A 279 -20.16 2.84 17.29
N SER A 280 -19.38 1.99 16.61
CA SER A 280 -19.91 0.94 15.72
C SER A 280 -19.58 -0.45 16.21
N THR A 281 -20.24 -1.45 15.63
CA THR A 281 -19.98 -2.88 15.87
C THR A 281 -18.76 -3.41 15.11
N THR A 282 -17.96 -2.52 14.51
CA THR A 282 -16.76 -2.88 13.74
C THR A 282 -15.50 -2.53 14.52
N VAL A 283 -14.62 -3.51 14.62
CA VAL A 283 -13.35 -3.40 15.34
C VAL A 283 -12.19 -3.65 14.38
N ILE A 284 -11.16 -2.82 14.46
CA ILE A 284 -9.90 -2.97 13.74
C ILE A 284 -8.91 -3.69 14.66
N ILE A 285 -8.24 -4.70 14.12
CA ILE A 285 -7.17 -5.42 14.81
C ILE A 285 -5.88 -5.16 14.04
N LEU A 286 -4.84 -4.75 14.75
CA LEU A 286 -3.48 -4.68 14.24
C LEU A 286 -2.80 -6.02 14.51
N PHE A 287 -2.31 -6.65 13.45
CA PHE A 287 -1.56 -7.90 13.53
C PHE A 287 -0.09 -7.65 13.22
N ASP A 288 0.76 -8.41 13.91
CA ASP A 288 2.12 -8.66 13.50
C ASP A 288 2.15 -9.44 12.18
N GLY A 289 3.09 -9.07 11.32
CA GLY A 289 3.24 -9.62 9.99
C GLY A 289 2.26 -9.07 8.95
N LEU A 290 2.50 -9.48 7.70
CA LEU A 290 1.85 -8.93 6.52
C LEU A 290 0.58 -9.69 6.10
N LYS A 291 0.07 -10.59 6.95
CA LYS A 291 -1.08 -11.45 6.63
C LYS A 291 -2.15 -11.38 7.70
N VAL A 292 -3.31 -10.85 7.31
CA VAL A 292 -4.51 -10.88 8.13
C VAL A 292 -5.03 -12.33 8.21
N PRO A 293 -5.22 -12.89 9.41
CA PRO A 293 -5.87 -14.18 9.60
C PRO A 293 -7.29 -14.18 9.02
N ASN A 294 -7.78 -15.34 8.56
CA ASN A 294 -9.16 -15.46 8.08
C ASN A 294 -10.17 -15.42 9.23
N TYR A 295 -9.74 -15.86 10.42
CA TYR A 295 -10.52 -15.93 11.64
C TYR A 295 -9.69 -15.50 12.83
N VAL A 296 -10.35 -14.96 13.84
CA VAL A 296 -9.75 -14.52 15.11
C VAL A 296 -10.65 -15.01 16.24
N ILE A 297 -10.05 -15.45 17.34
CA ILE A 297 -10.79 -15.82 18.54
C ILE A 297 -11.21 -14.53 19.26
N TYR A 298 -12.48 -14.38 19.55
CA TYR A 298 -13.05 -13.26 20.28
C TYR A 298 -13.81 -13.81 21.48
N GLY A 299 -13.23 -13.69 22.69
CA GLY A 299 -13.72 -14.41 23.86
C GLY A 299 -13.64 -15.92 23.64
N ASN A 300 -14.78 -16.58 23.48
CA ASN A 300 -14.87 -18.02 23.19
C ASN A 300 -15.39 -18.32 21.77
N SER A 301 -15.56 -17.29 20.94
CA SER A 301 -16.14 -17.40 19.61
C SER A 301 -15.10 -17.21 18.52
N LEU A 302 -15.17 -18.01 17.45
CA LEU A 302 -14.33 -17.83 16.27
C LEU A 302 -15.03 -16.90 15.28
N VAL A 303 -14.47 -15.71 15.04
CA VAL A 303 -15.11 -14.67 14.22
C VAL A 303 -14.31 -14.43 12.94
N ARG A 304 -15.01 -14.23 11.82
CA ARG A 304 -14.41 -13.94 10.52
C ARG A 304 -13.67 -12.60 10.57
N CYS A 305 -12.40 -12.63 10.21
CA CYS A 305 -11.56 -11.44 10.06
C CYS A 305 -11.28 -11.18 8.59
N THR A 306 -11.35 -9.90 8.20
CA THR A 306 -11.11 -9.48 6.81
C THR A 306 -10.11 -8.36 6.74
N LEU A 307 -9.37 -8.25 5.64
CA LEU A 307 -8.38 -7.18 5.46
C LEU A 307 -9.02 -5.80 5.53
N TYR A 308 -8.50 -4.92 6.40
CA TYR A 308 -8.90 -3.53 6.46
C TYR A 308 -8.58 -2.81 5.13
N ARG A 309 -9.59 -2.15 4.58
CA ARG A 309 -9.45 -1.34 3.36
C ARG A 309 -9.65 0.13 3.72
N ARG A 310 -8.58 0.92 3.61
CA ARG A 310 -8.64 2.37 3.80
C ARG A 310 -9.57 2.98 2.73
N GLN A 311 -10.49 3.84 3.16
CA GLN A 311 -11.28 4.64 2.24
C GLN A 311 -10.45 5.83 1.73
N THR A 312 -10.74 6.27 0.51
CA THR A 312 -10.18 7.52 -0.01
C THR A 312 -10.71 8.66 0.85
N ASP A 313 -9.80 9.49 1.37
CA ASP A 313 -10.18 10.59 2.24
C ASP A 313 -11.00 11.61 1.45
N VAL A 314 -12.22 11.86 1.93
CA VAL A 314 -13.13 12.89 1.45
C VAL A 314 -13.37 13.84 2.60
N CYS A 315 -13.09 15.12 2.38
CA CYS A 315 -13.35 16.13 3.39
C CYS A 315 -14.84 16.44 3.43
N TYR A 316 -15.47 16.20 4.58
CA TYR A 316 -16.89 16.51 4.77
C TYR A 316 -17.17 17.99 5.01
N ALA A 317 -16.15 18.82 5.26
CA ALA A 317 -16.30 20.27 5.39
C ALA A 317 -16.27 20.95 4.02
N CYS A 318 -15.16 20.83 3.27
CA CYS A 318 -14.97 21.51 1.99
C CYS A 318 -15.26 20.65 0.75
N GLY A 319 -15.70 19.39 0.91
CA GLY A 319 -16.05 18.49 -0.20
C GLY A 319 -14.90 18.14 -1.17
N LYS A 320 -13.66 18.50 -0.85
CA LYS A 320 -12.45 18.19 -1.63
C LYS A 320 -11.90 16.81 -1.24
N LEU A 321 -11.17 16.19 -2.17
CA LEU A 321 -10.52 14.89 -1.97
C LEU A 321 -9.11 15.05 -1.40
N GLY A 322 -8.64 14.06 -0.64
CA GLY A 322 -7.23 13.92 -0.27
C GLY A 322 -6.92 14.19 1.21
N HIS A 323 -7.79 14.91 1.91
CA HIS A 323 -7.67 15.21 3.33
C HIS A 323 -8.99 14.92 4.07
N ARG A 324 -8.92 14.94 5.40
CA ARG A 324 -10.08 14.71 6.27
C ARG A 324 -10.60 16.03 6.84
N ALA A 325 -11.85 16.04 7.31
CA ALA A 325 -12.47 17.23 7.87
C ALA A 325 -11.72 17.80 9.10
N ASP A 326 -11.08 16.93 9.91
CA ASP A 326 -10.32 17.35 11.10
C ASP A 326 -9.03 18.11 10.77
N VAL A 327 -8.51 17.98 9.54
CA VAL A 327 -7.30 18.65 9.05
C VAL A 327 -7.63 19.57 7.87
N CYS A 328 -8.87 20.00 7.74
CA CYS A 328 -9.30 20.80 6.60
C CYS A 328 -8.78 22.23 6.74
N PRO A 329 -8.03 22.77 5.77
CA PRO A 329 -7.63 24.17 5.77
C PRO A 329 -8.78 25.14 5.45
N HIS A 330 -9.82 24.65 4.75
CA HIS A 330 -10.94 25.47 4.26
C HIS A 330 -12.26 25.06 4.94
N ARG A 331 -12.32 25.11 6.27
CA ARG A 331 -13.51 24.62 6.99
C ARG A 331 -14.76 25.47 6.75
N GLU A 332 -14.57 26.74 6.44
CA GLU A 332 -15.63 27.74 6.23
C GLU A 332 -16.20 27.73 4.80
N GLU A 333 -15.46 27.19 3.83
CA GLU A 333 -15.92 26.98 2.46
C GLU A 333 -16.86 25.77 2.38
N ALA A 334 -18.07 25.90 2.91
CA ALA A 334 -19.08 24.86 2.78
C ALA A 334 -19.41 24.63 1.30
N VAL A 335 -19.38 23.37 0.85
CA VAL A 335 -19.79 23.00 -0.51
C VAL A 335 -20.80 21.88 -0.49
N CYS A 336 -21.70 21.87 -1.47
CA CYS A 336 -22.58 20.74 -1.69
C CYS A 336 -21.77 19.47 -1.99
N ARG A 337 -22.03 18.38 -1.24
CA ARG A 337 -21.36 17.09 -1.43
C ARG A 337 -21.83 16.31 -2.67
N GLY A 338 -23.00 16.67 -3.20
CA GLY A 338 -23.56 16.09 -4.41
C GLY A 338 -23.01 16.76 -5.65
N CYS A 339 -23.31 18.03 -5.85
CA CYS A 339 -22.93 18.76 -7.07
C CYS A 339 -21.61 19.57 -6.95
N GLY A 340 -21.10 19.81 -5.74
CA GLY A 340 -19.88 20.58 -5.54
C GLY A 340 -20.06 22.11 -5.56
N MET A 341 -21.30 22.60 -5.64
CA MET A 341 -21.62 24.03 -5.58
C MET A 341 -21.12 24.65 -4.26
N ALA A 342 -20.47 25.80 -4.33
CA ALA A 342 -20.02 26.55 -3.16
C ALA A 342 -21.20 27.27 -2.50
N SER A 343 -21.25 27.22 -1.17
CA SER A 343 -22.28 27.86 -0.34
C SER A 343 -23.70 27.73 -0.92
N PRO A 344 -24.17 26.49 -1.17
CA PRO A 344 -25.47 26.29 -1.78
C PRO A 344 -26.59 26.75 -0.83
N SER A 345 -27.69 27.27 -1.37
CA SER A 345 -28.92 27.51 -0.59
C SER A 345 -29.53 26.18 -0.13
N GLU A 346 -30.34 26.22 0.94
CA GLU A 346 -30.99 25.01 1.48
C GLU A 346 -31.85 24.29 0.43
N ASP A 347 -32.50 25.04 -0.46
CA ASP A 347 -33.40 24.54 -1.50
C ASP A 347 -32.73 24.31 -2.88
N HIS A 348 -31.40 24.27 -2.96
CA HIS A 348 -30.74 24.06 -4.24
C HIS A 348 -31.05 22.67 -4.82
N VAL A 349 -31.45 22.63 -6.10
CA VAL A 349 -31.65 21.38 -6.83
C VAL A 349 -30.29 20.77 -7.13
N CYS A 350 -29.99 19.66 -6.48
CA CYS A 350 -28.69 18.99 -6.58
C CYS A 350 -28.75 17.77 -7.50
N THR A 351 -27.98 17.80 -8.60
CA THR A 351 -27.65 16.60 -9.37
C THR A 351 -26.34 16.00 -8.83
N PRO A 352 -26.37 14.86 -8.10
CA PRO A 352 -25.19 14.34 -7.44
C PRO A 352 -24.22 13.72 -8.45
N GLU A 353 -22.95 14.13 -8.40
CA GLU A 353 -21.88 13.56 -9.20
C GLU A 353 -20.67 13.20 -8.34
N CYS A 354 -20.31 11.91 -8.36
CA CYS A 354 -19.20 11.46 -7.55
C CYS A 354 -17.84 11.86 -8.17
N LYS A 355 -17.12 12.81 -7.56
CA LYS A 355 -15.77 13.20 -8.02
C LYS A 355 -14.72 12.07 -8.05
N LEU A 356 -14.99 10.91 -7.43
CA LEU A 356 -14.09 9.73 -7.45
C LEU A 356 -14.28 8.83 -8.67
N CYS A 357 -15.52 8.60 -9.11
CA CYS A 357 -15.85 7.66 -10.18
C CYS A 357 -16.68 8.24 -11.32
N GLY A 358 -17.28 9.42 -11.14
CA GLY A 358 -18.20 10.07 -12.07
C GLY A 358 -19.62 9.49 -12.06
N GLY A 359 -19.97 8.64 -11.08
CA GLY A 359 -21.31 8.04 -10.99
C GLY A 359 -22.37 8.99 -10.40
N PRO A 360 -23.67 8.74 -10.65
CA PRO A 360 -24.80 9.54 -10.17
C PRO A 360 -25.12 9.23 -8.71
N HIS A 361 -24.16 9.49 -7.82
CA HIS A 361 -24.32 9.26 -6.39
C HIS A 361 -23.43 10.22 -5.61
N LEU A 362 -23.73 10.40 -4.31
CA LEU A 362 -22.95 11.25 -3.43
C LEU A 362 -21.48 10.79 -3.34
N MET A 363 -20.59 11.74 -3.07
CA MET A 363 -19.17 11.44 -2.91
C MET A 363 -18.93 10.50 -1.72
N ALA A 364 -18.11 9.46 -1.93
CA ALA A 364 -17.82 8.39 -0.96
C ALA A 364 -19.03 7.56 -0.49
N ASP A 365 -20.14 7.59 -1.23
CA ASP A 365 -21.27 6.70 -0.95
C ASP A 365 -20.87 5.21 -1.02
N LYS A 366 -21.62 4.36 -0.31
CA LYS A 366 -21.38 2.92 -0.22
C LYS A 366 -21.43 2.22 -1.59
N THR A 367 -22.19 2.77 -2.51
CA THR A 367 -22.34 2.32 -3.91
C THR A 367 -21.08 2.59 -4.75
N CYS A 368 -20.21 3.51 -4.33
CA CYS A 368 -19.00 3.86 -5.07
C CYS A 368 -17.97 2.73 -5.05
N LYS A 369 -17.73 2.10 -6.21
CA LYS A 369 -16.69 1.06 -6.39
C LYS A 369 -15.26 1.58 -6.16
N HIS A 370 -15.05 2.89 -6.20
CA HIS A 370 -13.74 3.53 -6.03
C HIS A 370 -13.53 4.19 -4.66
N ARG A 371 -14.45 4.02 -3.71
CA ARG A 371 -14.29 4.54 -2.35
C ARG A 371 -13.11 3.94 -1.60
N PHE A 372 -12.72 2.71 -1.90
CA PHE A 372 -11.62 2.02 -1.21
C PHE A 372 -10.32 2.11 -1.99
N GLN A 373 -9.23 2.38 -1.27
CA GLN A 373 -7.88 2.25 -1.79
C GLN A 373 -7.42 0.79 -1.74
N VAL A 374 -6.56 0.41 -2.67
CA VAL A 374 -5.91 -0.90 -2.64
C VAL A 374 -4.84 -0.87 -1.52
N PRO A 375 -4.95 -1.72 -0.48
CA PRO A 375 -3.99 -1.72 0.62
C PRO A 375 -2.56 -1.95 0.14
N TYR A 376 -1.57 -1.36 0.82
CA TYR A 376 -0.16 -1.51 0.48
C TYR A 376 0.25 -2.98 0.39
N ILE A 377 -0.17 -3.80 1.36
CA ILE A 377 0.10 -5.24 1.42
C ILE A 377 -0.37 -5.96 0.14
N VAL A 378 -1.55 -5.60 -0.38
CA VAL A 378 -2.07 -6.19 -1.63
C VAL A 378 -1.21 -5.75 -2.82
N ARG A 379 -0.77 -4.49 -2.86
CA ARG A 379 0.14 -3.99 -3.92
C ARG A 379 1.51 -4.68 -3.84
N ARG A 380 2.06 -4.84 -2.64
CA ARG A 380 3.33 -5.52 -2.36
C ARG A 380 3.28 -6.98 -2.84
N ARG A 381 2.28 -7.75 -2.41
CA ARG A 381 2.09 -9.14 -2.87
C ARG A 381 1.90 -9.29 -4.38
N ARG A 382 1.31 -8.28 -5.05
CA ARG A 382 1.20 -8.28 -6.52
C ARG A 382 2.55 -8.01 -7.19
N ARG A 383 3.37 -7.13 -6.60
CA ARG A 383 4.74 -6.87 -7.08
C ARG A 383 5.63 -8.11 -6.91
N GLU A 384 5.61 -8.71 -5.72
CA GLU A 384 6.41 -9.91 -5.39
C GLU A 384 6.07 -11.07 -6.34
N ARG A 385 4.78 -11.37 -6.55
CA ARG A 385 4.35 -12.39 -7.53
C ARG A 385 4.77 -12.09 -8.95
N ARG A 386 4.77 -10.82 -9.36
CA ARG A 386 5.24 -10.43 -10.69
C ARG A 386 6.75 -10.64 -10.82
N MET A 387 7.52 -10.29 -9.79
CA MET A 387 8.97 -10.50 -9.78
C MET A 387 9.31 -12.00 -9.86
N GLN A 388 8.64 -12.84 -9.07
CA GLN A 388 8.80 -14.30 -9.13
C GLN A 388 8.54 -14.83 -10.54
N TYR A 389 7.42 -14.46 -11.14
CA TYR A 389 7.10 -14.85 -12.52
C TYR A 389 8.16 -14.37 -13.53
N THR A 390 8.69 -13.16 -13.38
CA THR A 390 9.74 -12.64 -14.26
C THR A 390 11.06 -13.39 -14.07
N MET A 391 11.41 -13.78 -12.83
CA MET A 391 12.61 -14.59 -12.57
C MET A 391 12.47 -16.00 -13.14
N GLU A 392 11.32 -16.66 -12.93
CA GLU A 392 11.03 -17.99 -13.48
C GLU A 392 11.12 -18.03 -15.01
N LEU A 393 10.67 -16.97 -15.70
CA LEU A 393 10.82 -16.86 -17.15
C LEU A 393 12.28 -16.66 -17.59
N ALA A 394 13.04 -15.83 -16.87
CA ALA A 394 14.44 -15.59 -17.18
C ALA A 394 15.31 -16.86 -16.98
N GLU A 395 14.98 -17.69 -15.99
CA GLU A 395 15.61 -18.99 -15.76
C GLU A 395 15.30 -19.96 -16.93
N GLN A 396 14.04 -20.03 -17.38
CA GLN A 396 13.67 -20.85 -18.54
C GLN A 396 14.38 -20.42 -19.82
N ASP A 397 14.50 -19.10 -20.07
CA ASP A 397 15.22 -18.58 -21.23
C ASP A 397 16.72 -18.90 -21.18
N ALA A 398 17.32 -18.99 -19.98
CA ALA A 398 18.72 -19.37 -19.79
C ALA A 398 18.95 -20.87 -20.06
N ASP A 399 18.04 -21.74 -19.62
CA ASP A 399 18.10 -23.17 -19.89
C ASP A 399 17.94 -23.48 -21.40
N ASP A 400 17.03 -22.77 -22.08
CA ASP A 400 16.82 -22.90 -23.53
C ASP A 400 18.03 -22.43 -24.35
N MET A 401 18.85 -21.49 -23.84
CA MET A 401 20.09 -21.08 -24.50
C MET A 401 21.23 -22.10 -24.28
N ASN A 402 21.30 -22.74 -23.12
CA ASN A 402 22.32 -23.77 -22.84
C ASN A 402 22.10 -25.07 -23.64
N PHE A 403 20.86 -25.41 -24.01
CA PHE A 403 20.58 -26.61 -24.82
C PHE A 403 21.13 -26.52 -26.26
N THR A 404 21.38 -25.31 -26.78
CA THR A 404 21.91 -25.13 -28.16
C THR A 404 23.43 -25.26 -28.28
N ASN A 405 24.17 -25.45 -27.18
CA ASN A 405 25.64 -25.48 -27.18
C ASN A 405 26.26 -26.85 -26.87
N SER A 406 25.45 -27.88 -26.60
CA SER A 406 25.89 -29.27 -26.60
C SER A 406 26.02 -29.75 -28.05
N GLY A 407 27.26 -29.76 -28.54
CA GLY A 407 27.65 -30.17 -29.89
C GLY A 407 27.10 -31.53 -30.30
N GLY A 408 25.95 -31.52 -30.97
CA GLY A 408 25.51 -32.61 -31.81
C GLY A 408 26.28 -32.55 -33.11
N ASP A 409 27.07 -33.59 -33.36
CA ASP A 409 27.69 -33.91 -34.63
C ASP A 409 26.73 -33.56 -35.78
N PHE A 410 27.16 -32.60 -36.59
CA PHE A 410 26.51 -32.23 -37.83
C PHE A 410 26.70 -33.39 -38.81
N LEU A 411 25.86 -34.43 -38.69
CA LEU A 411 25.75 -35.45 -39.71
C LEU A 411 25.29 -34.76 -40.99
N SER A 412 26.22 -34.71 -41.93
CA SER A 412 26.05 -34.30 -43.32
C SER A 412 24.75 -34.87 -43.90
N LEU A 413 23.75 -34.01 -44.09
CA LEU A 413 22.58 -34.35 -44.90
C LEU A 413 23.00 -34.37 -46.38
N PRO A 414 22.60 -35.39 -47.14
CA PRO A 414 22.91 -35.47 -48.55
C PRO A 414 22.11 -34.42 -49.33
N ALA A 415 22.76 -33.88 -50.34
CA ALA A 415 22.13 -33.07 -51.38
C ALA A 415 21.05 -33.89 -52.11
N ALA A 416 19.86 -33.31 -52.29
CA ALA A 416 19.28 -33.04 -53.63
C ALA A 416 17.77 -32.78 -53.59
N ALA A 417 17.37 -32.00 -54.60
CA ALA A 417 16.10 -32.01 -55.33
C ALA A 417 14.86 -31.31 -54.72
N GLY A 418 14.66 -30.07 -55.20
CA GLY A 418 13.55 -29.75 -56.11
C GLY A 418 12.11 -29.85 -55.59
N GLY A 419 11.44 -28.71 -55.46
CA GLY A 419 9.97 -28.69 -55.37
C GLY A 419 9.40 -27.31 -55.06
N ARG A 420 8.94 -26.60 -56.09
CA ARG A 420 8.04 -25.43 -55.97
C ARG A 420 6.70 -25.88 -55.40
N ALA A 421 6.20 -25.20 -54.37
CA ALA A 421 4.76 -25.09 -54.14
C ALA A 421 4.44 -23.80 -53.36
N THR A 422 3.59 -22.99 -53.99
CA THR A 422 2.85 -21.84 -53.46
C THR A 422 1.85 -22.29 -52.39
N THR A 423 1.63 -21.49 -51.32
CA THR A 423 0.30 -21.12 -50.79
C THR A 423 0.38 -20.30 -49.49
N GLU A 424 -0.23 -19.12 -49.55
CA GLU A 424 -1.16 -18.50 -48.59
C GLU A 424 -0.78 -18.31 -47.11
N CYS A 425 -0.64 -17.04 -46.74
CA CYS A 425 -0.58 -16.54 -45.36
C CYS A 425 -1.99 -16.35 -44.77
N PRO A 426 -2.31 -16.92 -43.59
CA PRO A 426 -3.41 -16.45 -42.78
C PRO A 426 -2.94 -15.37 -41.80
N SER A 427 -3.53 -14.20 -41.93
CA SER A 427 -3.55 -13.16 -40.91
C SER A 427 -4.25 -13.70 -39.65
N SER A 428 -3.58 -13.65 -38.49
CA SER A 428 -4.24 -13.86 -37.20
C SER A 428 -3.96 -12.69 -36.26
N SER A 429 -4.99 -11.87 -36.10
CA SER A 429 -5.10 -10.80 -35.13
C SER A 429 -5.22 -11.37 -33.73
N TRP A 430 -4.26 -11.08 -32.85
CA TRP A 430 -4.40 -11.34 -31.42
C TRP A 430 -5.19 -10.22 -30.76
N ARG A 431 -6.48 -10.45 -30.50
CA ARG A 431 -7.25 -9.69 -29.50
C ARG A 431 -7.16 -10.40 -28.15
N PRO A 432 -6.80 -9.72 -27.05
CA PRO A 432 -6.94 -10.29 -25.71
C PRO A 432 -8.42 -10.51 -25.37
N ARG A 433 -8.76 -11.71 -24.89
CA ARG A 433 -10.08 -11.99 -24.31
C ARG A 433 -10.26 -11.17 -23.03
N ASP A 434 -11.28 -10.34 -23.04
CA ASP A 434 -11.83 -9.63 -21.90
C ASP A 434 -12.57 -10.65 -21.00
N VAL A 435 -12.00 -10.95 -19.83
CA VAL A 435 -12.64 -11.80 -18.82
C VAL A 435 -13.46 -10.90 -17.91
N SER A 436 -14.65 -10.54 -18.39
CA SER A 436 -15.62 -9.72 -17.68
C SER A 436 -17.05 -10.20 -17.94
N GLN A 437 -17.48 -11.31 -17.32
CA GLN A 437 -18.87 -11.79 -17.13
C GLN A 437 -18.76 -13.22 -16.53
N GLN A 438 -19.43 -13.69 -15.48
CA GLN A 438 -20.69 -13.36 -14.82
C GLN A 438 -20.57 -13.71 -13.32
N LEU A 439 -21.09 -12.84 -12.43
CA LEU A 439 -21.69 -13.25 -11.17
C LEU A 439 -22.93 -12.39 -10.99
N GLN A 440 -24.09 -12.96 -11.34
CA GLN A 440 -25.37 -12.43 -10.91
C GLN A 440 -25.57 -12.77 -9.43
N PRO A 441 -26.10 -11.86 -8.59
CA PRO A 441 -26.51 -12.20 -7.24
C PRO A 441 -27.82 -13.01 -7.26
N PRO A 442 -28.09 -13.81 -6.21
CA PRO A 442 -29.33 -14.56 -6.09
C PRO A 442 -30.51 -13.61 -5.92
N ARG A 443 -31.65 -13.98 -6.54
CA ARG A 443 -32.94 -13.34 -6.30
C ARG A 443 -33.37 -13.66 -4.87
N GLY A 444 -33.65 -12.62 -4.11
CA GLY A 444 -34.47 -12.64 -2.90
C GLY A 444 -35.69 -11.78 -3.17
#